data_AF-A0A6A5VQU5-F1
#
_entry.id   AF-A0A6A5VQU5-F1
#
_cell.length_a   1.000
_cell.length_b   1.000
_cell.length_c   1.000
_cell.angle_alpha   90.00
_cell.angle_beta   90.00
_cell.angle_gamma   90.00
#
_symmetry.space_group_name_H-M   'P 1'
#
loop_
_entity.id
_entity.type
_entity.pdbx_description
1 polymer ?
#
loop_
_entity_poly.entity_id
_entity_poly.type
_entity_poly.pdbx_seq_one_letter_code
_entity_poly.pdbx_strand_id
1 'polypeptide(L)'
;PLDVALFKPFSTAYSTELSNFMYNCQGISSITKRDFYRLFHRAWHTAFTKSNIEVGFEATGLSPLDAEVVLKRFKSKEVERSSSSESTTSVLSASDWRKIERLLRQVVEDVHNSRSRQLSQTIHTIAIQKQLLQHENERLRKALINEKKRR
;
A
#
# COMPACT_ATOMS: atom_id res chain seq x y z
N PRO A 1 24.45 -3.80 -15.15
CA PRO A 1 23.02 -3.81 -15.52
C PRO A 1 22.09 -3.88 -14.31
N LEU A 2 22.29 -4.82 -13.37
CA LEU A 2 21.39 -5.02 -12.23
C LEU A 2 21.36 -3.83 -11.25
N ASP A 3 22.51 -3.20 -11.02
CA ASP A 3 22.61 -2.02 -10.14
C ASP A 3 21.87 -0.78 -10.70
N VAL A 4 21.74 -0.71 -12.02
CA VAL A 4 21.10 0.42 -12.71
C VAL A 4 19.58 0.35 -12.60
N ALA A 5 18.98 -0.84 -12.66
CA ALA A 5 17.54 -0.99 -12.82
C ALA A 5 16.85 -1.88 -11.79
N LEU A 6 17.57 -2.72 -11.04
CA LEU A 6 16.95 -3.71 -10.15
C LEU A 6 17.12 -3.39 -8.68
N PHE A 7 18.30 -2.96 -8.23
CA PHE A 7 18.54 -2.77 -6.80
C PHE A 7 17.76 -1.58 -6.21
N LYS A 8 17.57 -0.50 -6.98
CA LYS A 8 16.73 0.62 -6.53
C LYS A 8 15.26 0.20 -6.39
N PRO A 9 14.58 -0.37 -7.41
CA PRO A 9 13.23 -0.89 -7.25
C PRO A 9 13.10 -1.98 -6.18
N PHE A 10 14.11 -2.85 -6.05
CA PHE A 10 14.14 -3.87 -4.99
C PHE A 10 14.18 -3.25 -3.60
N SER A 11 15.05 -2.25 -3.37
CA SER A 11 15.14 -1.52 -2.11
C SER A 11 13.81 -0.81 -1.78
N THR A 12 13.18 -0.19 -2.79
CA THR A 12 11.86 0.42 -2.63
C THR A 12 10.80 -0.63 -2.28
N ALA A 13 10.72 -1.73 -3.02
CA ALA A 13 9.76 -2.80 -2.77
C ALA A 13 9.94 -3.42 -1.37
N TYR A 14 11.18 -3.63 -0.94
CA TYR A 14 11.49 -4.12 0.39
C TYR A 14 11.07 -3.13 1.49
N SER A 15 11.33 -1.83 1.28
CA SER A 15 10.88 -0.76 2.18
C SER A 15 9.35 -0.69 2.29
N THR A 16 8.63 -0.94 1.18
CA THR A 16 7.17 -1.07 1.18
C THR A 16 6.70 -2.29 1.98
N GLU A 17 7.32 -3.46 1.80
CA GLU A 17 6.99 -4.67 2.58
C GLU A 17 7.23 -4.47 4.08
N LEU A 18 8.33 -3.81 4.46
CA LEU A 18 8.63 -3.37 5.82
C LEU A 18 7.53 -2.46 6.40
N SER A 19 7.16 -1.43 5.66
CA SER A 19 6.13 -0.47 6.08
C SER A 19 4.77 -1.15 6.26
N ASN A 20 4.40 -2.03 5.32
CA ASN A 20 3.21 -2.85 5.40
C ASN A 20 3.24 -3.78 6.62
N PHE A 21 4.37 -4.40 6.92
CA PHE A 21 4.52 -5.24 8.11
C PHE A 21 4.30 -4.43 9.39
N MET A 22 4.98 -3.27 9.52
CA MET A 22 4.85 -2.38 10.68
C MET A 22 3.40 -1.91 10.85
N TYR A 23 2.75 -1.47 9.78
CA TYR A 23 1.36 -1.05 9.78
C TYR A 23 0.41 -2.18 10.21
N ASN A 24 0.59 -3.38 9.64
CA ASN A 24 -0.25 -4.54 9.95
C ASN A 24 -0.09 -5.01 11.40
N CYS A 25 1.11 -4.88 11.96
CA CYS A 25 1.40 -5.26 13.34
C CYS A 25 1.27 -4.09 14.34
N GLN A 26 0.82 -2.91 13.88
CA GLN A 26 0.78 -1.67 14.66
C GLN A 26 2.11 -1.29 15.35
N GLY A 27 3.25 -1.77 14.83
CA GLY A 27 4.55 -1.63 15.49
C GLY A 27 4.73 -2.42 16.80
N ILE A 28 3.76 -3.25 17.20
CA ILE A 28 3.80 -4.04 18.44
C ILE A 28 4.81 -5.18 18.33
N SER A 29 4.88 -5.81 17.15
CA SER A 29 5.85 -6.88 16.88
C SER A 29 7.09 -6.30 16.21
N SER A 30 8.27 -6.61 16.76
CA SER A 30 9.54 -6.33 16.10
C SER A 30 9.75 -7.28 14.91
N ILE A 31 10.52 -6.80 13.92
CA ILE A 31 10.97 -7.60 12.80
C ILE A 31 12.12 -8.50 13.26
N THR A 32 12.08 -9.77 12.87
CA THR A 32 13.13 -10.73 13.16
C THR A 32 13.79 -11.26 11.89
N LYS A 33 14.92 -11.97 12.03
CA LYS A 33 15.55 -12.67 10.90
C LYS A 33 14.62 -13.69 10.22
N ARG A 34 13.61 -14.23 10.93
CA ARG A 34 12.62 -15.15 10.31
C ARG A 34 11.68 -14.41 9.36
N ASP A 35 11.37 -13.14 9.65
CA ASP A 35 10.54 -12.30 8.79
C ASP A 35 11.29 -11.83 7.55
N PHE A 36 12.61 -11.68 7.64
CA PHE A 36 13.47 -11.23 6.55
C PHE A 36 13.18 -11.97 5.25
N TYR A 37 13.23 -13.30 5.26
CA TYR A 37 13.07 -14.07 4.01
C TYR A 37 11.70 -13.86 3.37
N ARG A 38 10.62 -13.77 4.16
CA ARG A 38 9.27 -13.55 3.62
C ARG A 38 9.15 -12.18 2.95
N LEU A 39 9.68 -11.13 3.59
CA LEU A 39 9.65 -9.77 3.06
C LEU A 39 10.59 -9.64 1.84
N PHE A 40 11.79 -10.21 1.95
CA PHE A 40 12.79 -10.29 0.89
C PHE A 40 12.22 -10.99 -0.36
N HIS A 41 11.62 -12.17 -0.19
CA HIS A 41 11.12 -12.96 -1.30
C HIS A 41 10.03 -12.22 -2.07
N ARG A 42 9.12 -11.53 -1.38
CA ARG A 42 8.11 -10.68 -2.02
C ARG A 42 8.74 -9.52 -2.78
N ALA A 43 9.62 -8.77 -2.14
CA ALA A 43 10.33 -7.66 -2.78
C ALA A 43 11.16 -8.12 -3.99
N TRP A 44 11.75 -9.31 -3.92
CA TRP A 44 12.54 -9.91 -4.99
C TRP A 44 11.68 -10.14 -6.22
N HIS A 45 10.54 -10.83 -6.09
CA HIS A 45 9.64 -11.08 -7.22
C HIS A 45 9.00 -9.82 -7.79
N THR A 46 8.84 -8.77 -6.98
CA THR A 46 8.39 -7.46 -7.46
C THR A 46 9.43 -6.76 -8.32
N ALA A 47 10.72 -6.85 -7.95
CA ALA A 47 11.78 -6.09 -8.61
C ALA A 47 12.49 -6.88 -9.73
N PHE A 48 12.78 -8.16 -9.52
CA PHE A 48 13.50 -9.03 -10.46
C PHE A 48 12.55 -9.67 -11.48
N THR A 49 11.79 -8.85 -12.18
CA THR A 49 10.94 -9.27 -13.30
C THR A 49 11.74 -9.27 -14.59
N LYS A 50 11.32 -10.10 -15.57
CA LYS A 50 11.95 -10.14 -16.90
C LYS A 50 12.03 -8.74 -17.54
N SER A 51 10.94 -7.98 -17.46
CA SER A 51 10.86 -6.61 -17.99
C SER A 51 11.89 -5.68 -17.34
N ASN A 52 12.01 -5.68 -16.00
CA ASN A 52 12.97 -4.82 -15.32
C ASN A 52 14.43 -5.21 -15.63
N ILE A 53 14.69 -6.51 -15.84
CA ILE A 53 15.99 -7.01 -16.26
C ILE A 53 16.32 -6.49 -17.66
N GLU A 54 15.41 -6.66 -18.63
CA GLU A 54 15.59 -6.19 -20.01
C GLU A 54 15.88 -4.67 -20.06
N VAL A 55 15.09 -3.86 -19.35
CA VAL A 55 15.32 -2.42 -19.21
C VAL A 55 16.70 -2.12 -18.60
N GLY A 56 17.14 -2.91 -17.62
CA GLY A 56 18.47 -2.75 -17.02
C GLY A 56 19.62 -3.04 -17.98
N PHE A 57 19.47 -4.02 -18.86
CA PHE A 57 20.45 -4.34 -19.89
C PHE A 57 20.48 -3.30 -21.01
N GLU A 58 19.30 -2.87 -21.46
CA GLU A 58 19.13 -1.81 -22.45
C GLU A 58 19.71 -0.48 -21.95
N ALA A 59 19.41 -0.11 -20.70
CA ALA A 59 19.92 1.12 -20.09
C ALA A 59 21.44 1.13 -19.95
N THR A 60 22.09 -0.03 -19.90
CA THR A 60 23.56 -0.15 -19.92
C THR A 60 24.16 -0.26 -21.32
N GLY A 61 23.33 -0.37 -22.36
CA GLY A 61 23.80 -0.60 -23.72
C GLY A 61 24.51 -1.95 -23.89
N LEU A 62 24.22 -2.92 -23.02
CA LEU A 62 24.80 -4.28 -23.11
C LEU A 62 23.95 -5.18 -24.00
N SER A 63 22.64 -5.02 -23.96
CA SER A 63 21.70 -5.75 -24.81
C SER A 63 20.49 -4.85 -25.10
N PRO A 64 20.33 -4.38 -26.36
CA PRO A 64 21.28 -4.49 -27.48
C PRO A 64 22.62 -3.81 -27.19
N LEU A 65 23.68 -4.23 -27.88
CA LEU A 65 25.02 -3.65 -27.69
C LEU A 65 25.05 -2.22 -28.29
N ASP A 66 25.09 -1.19 -27.44
CA ASP A 66 25.16 0.22 -27.83
C ASP A 66 26.01 1.03 -26.82
N ALA A 67 27.24 1.35 -27.19
CA ALA A 67 28.17 2.13 -26.35
C ALA A 67 27.74 3.60 -26.20
N GLU A 68 26.93 4.13 -27.12
CA GLU A 68 26.47 5.53 -27.08
C GLU A 68 25.49 5.77 -25.94
N VAL A 69 24.82 4.73 -25.42
CA VAL A 69 23.89 4.84 -24.27
C VAL A 69 24.59 5.43 -23.05
N VAL A 70 25.83 5.02 -22.79
CA VAL A 70 26.62 5.54 -21.66
C VAL A 70 27.03 6.98 -21.91
N LEU A 71 27.48 7.30 -23.13
CA LEU A 71 27.92 8.65 -23.51
C LEU A 71 26.76 9.66 -23.50
N LYS A 72 25.56 9.25 -23.89
CA LYS A 72 24.33 10.07 -23.85
C LYS A 72 23.94 10.49 -22.42
N ARG A 73 24.29 9.73 -21.38
CA ARG A 73 23.99 10.08 -19.98
C ARG A 73 24.77 11.30 -19.49
N PHE A 74 25.94 11.56 -20.06
CA PHE A 74 26.80 12.68 -19.66
C PHE A 74 26.55 13.95 -20.49
N LYS A 75 25.70 13.87 -21.52
CA LYS A 75 25.20 15.06 -22.24
C LYS A 75 24.06 15.64 -21.41
N SER A 76 24.30 16.78 -20.77
CA SER A 76 23.39 17.48 -19.86
C SER A 76 21.96 17.54 -20.42
N LYS A 77 21.01 16.88 -19.75
CA LYS A 77 19.57 17.12 -19.95
C LYS A 77 19.16 18.30 -19.07
N GLU A 78 18.66 19.37 -19.68
CA GLU A 78 17.80 20.33 -19.00
C GLU A 78 16.65 19.58 -18.33
N VAL A 79 16.47 19.80 -17.04
CA VAL A 79 15.52 19.05 -16.20
C VAL A 79 14.15 19.73 -16.27
N GLU A 80 13.29 19.24 -17.16
CA GLU A 80 11.83 19.40 -17.00
C GLU A 80 11.34 18.35 -15.99
N ARG A 81 10.97 18.83 -14.80
CA ARG A 81 10.49 18.01 -13.68
C ARG A 81 9.03 17.63 -13.93
N SER A 82 8.77 16.41 -14.37
CA SER A 82 7.40 15.88 -14.42
C SER A 82 6.86 15.69 -12.99
N SER A 83 5.84 16.47 -12.66
CA SER A 83 5.03 16.29 -11.46
C SER A 83 4.09 15.11 -11.67
N SER A 84 4.37 13.96 -11.06
CA SER A 84 3.40 12.86 -10.98
C SER A 84 2.67 12.93 -9.65
N SER A 85 1.56 13.67 -9.65
CA SER A 85 0.54 13.57 -8.61
C SER A 85 -0.47 12.54 -9.05
N GLU A 86 -0.51 11.38 -8.39
CA GLU A 86 -1.72 10.56 -8.40
C GLU A 86 -1.77 9.68 -7.13
N SER A 87 -2.31 10.28 -6.07
CA SER A 87 -2.72 9.55 -4.88
C SER A 87 -4.07 8.91 -5.16
N THR A 88 -4.06 7.60 -5.45
CA THR A 88 -5.29 6.81 -5.50
C THR A 88 -5.77 6.59 -4.07
N THR A 89 -6.78 7.37 -3.68
CA THR A 89 -7.50 7.16 -2.42
C THR A 89 -8.25 5.84 -2.52
N SER A 90 -7.73 4.81 -1.85
CA SER A 90 -8.39 3.52 -1.74
C SER A 90 -9.73 3.71 -1.04
N VAL A 91 -10.80 3.52 -1.80
CA VAL A 91 -12.20 3.55 -1.38
C VAL A 91 -12.38 2.56 -0.22
N LEU A 92 -12.42 3.09 1.01
CA LEU A 92 -12.88 2.32 2.16
C LEU A 92 -14.26 1.78 1.84
N SER A 93 -14.49 0.51 2.17
CA SER A 93 -15.72 -0.25 1.90
C SER A 93 -16.98 0.50 2.37
N ALA A 94 -17.51 1.37 1.51
CA ALA A 94 -18.68 2.22 1.76
C ALA A 94 -20.00 1.43 1.68
N SER A 95 -19.93 0.13 1.49
CA SER A 95 -21.09 -0.73 1.22
C SER A 95 -22.01 -0.88 2.45
N ASP A 96 -21.46 -0.87 3.66
CA ASP A 96 -22.25 -1.16 4.86
C ASP A 96 -23.09 0.03 5.32
N TRP A 97 -22.53 1.25 5.36
CA TRP A 97 -23.29 2.43 5.79
C TRP A 97 -24.34 2.85 4.75
N ARG A 98 -24.05 2.72 3.45
CA ARG A 98 -25.01 3.03 2.37
C ARG A 98 -26.25 2.13 2.43
N LYS A 99 -26.10 0.87 2.87
CA LYS A 99 -27.24 -0.03 3.10
C LYS A 99 -28.06 0.41 4.30
N ILE A 100 -27.41 0.76 5.40
CA ILE A 100 -28.07 1.21 6.63
C ILE A 100 -28.83 2.53 6.37
N GLU A 101 -28.24 3.46 5.61
CA GLU A 101 -28.91 4.72 5.27
C GLU A 101 -30.15 4.51 4.41
N ARG A 102 -30.10 3.59 3.42
CA ARG A 102 -31.29 3.25 2.61
C ARG A 102 -32.42 2.70 3.47
N LEU A 103 -32.10 1.81 4.41
CA LEU A 103 -33.10 1.27 5.34
C LEU A 103 -33.65 2.36 6.27
N LEU A 104 -32.79 3.26 6.77
CA LEU A 104 -33.22 4.37 7.61
C LEU A 104 -34.19 5.31 6.87
N ARG A 105 -33.91 5.60 5.59
CA ARG A 105 -34.81 6.40 4.72
C ARG A 105 -36.14 5.71 4.44
N GLN A 106 -36.21 4.38 4.50
CA GLN A 106 -37.44 3.62 4.32
C GLN A 106 -38.32 3.59 5.59
N VAL A 107 -37.69 3.69 6.77
CA VAL A 107 -38.38 3.60 8.07
C VAL A 107 -38.77 4.99 8.62
N VAL A 108 -38.04 6.05 8.25
CA VAL A 108 -38.29 7.40 8.76
C VAL A 108 -39.29 8.14 7.86
N GLU A 109 -40.47 8.43 8.41
CA GLU A 109 -41.54 9.20 7.74
C GLU A 109 -41.16 10.67 7.48
N ASP A 110 -40.39 11.31 8.37
CA ASP A 110 -39.88 12.67 8.21
C ASP A 110 -38.35 12.76 8.44
N VAL A 111 -37.63 12.87 7.33
CA VAL A 111 -36.16 12.96 7.26
C VAL A 111 -35.64 14.29 7.81
N HIS A 112 -36.49 15.32 7.95
CA HIS A 112 -36.11 16.63 8.46
C HIS A 112 -36.37 16.81 9.96
N ASN A 113 -37.04 15.86 10.60
CA ASN A 113 -37.19 15.84 12.06
C ASN A 113 -35.81 15.79 12.75
N SER A 114 -35.59 16.66 13.73
CA SER A 114 -34.35 16.74 14.53
C SER A 114 -33.97 15.38 15.15
N ARG A 115 -34.96 14.61 15.62
CA ARG A 115 -34.75 13.26 16.19
C ARG A 115 -34.24 12.26 15.15
N SER A 116 -34.77 12.31 13.93
CA SER A 116 -34.33 11.47 12.80
C SER A 116 -32.90 11.80 12.39
N ARG A 117 -32.54 13.08 12.37
CA ARG A 117 -31.17 13.54 12.09
C ARG A 117 -30.20 13.10 13.17
N GLN A 118 -30.59 13.23 14.44
CA GLN A 118 -29.79 12.76 15.58
C GLN A 118 -29.57 11.25 15.51
N LEU A 119 -30.63 10.47 15.23
CA LEU A 119 -30.53 9.03 15.07
C LEU A 119 -29.58 8.65 13.93
N SER A 120 -29.73 9.28 12.77
CA SER A 120 -28.84 9.06 11.61
C SER A 120 -27.37 9.35 11.98
N GLN A 121 -27.09 10.48 12.63
CA GLN A 121 -25.75 10.83 13.10
C GLN A 121 -25.19 9.79 14.09
N THR A 122 -25.99 9.33 15.05
CA THR A 122 -25.54 8.28 15.99
C THR A 122 -25.19 6.98 15.27
N ILE A 123 -26.01 6.58 14.29
CA ILE A 123 -25.77 5.38 13.50
C ILE A 123 -24.48 5.52 12.66
N HIS A 124 -24.26 6.67 12.04
CA HIS A 124 -23.00 6.95 11.32
C HIS A 124 -21.80 6.84 12.26
N THR A 125 -21.87 7.47 13.44
CA THR A 125 -20.80 7.41 14.44
C THR A 125 -20.53 5.97 14.89
N ILE A 126 -21.57 5.20 15.21
CA ILE A 126 -21.44 3.79 15.63
C ILE A 126 -20.86 2.93 14.49
N ALA A 127 -21.29 3.15 13.24
CA ALA A 127 -20.78 2.42 12.09
C ALA A 127 -19.28 2.66 11.88
N ILE A 128 -18.84 3.92 11.97
CA ILE A 128 -17.42 4.29 11.86
C ILE A 128 -16.62 3.67 13.01
N GLN A 129 -17.11 3.78 14.25
CA GLN A 129 -16.45 3.20 15.42
C GLN A 129 -16.31 1.68 15.29
N LYS A 130 -17.37 0.99 14.85
CA LYS A 130 -17.33 -0.45 14.62
C LYS A 130 -16.29 -0.81 13.56
N GLN A 131 -16.24 -0.09 12.45
CA GLN A 131 -15.27 -0.33 11.39
C GLN A 131 -13.84 -0.12 11.88
N LEU A 132 -13.60 0.94 12.67
CA LEU A 132 -12.30 1.22 13.28
C LEU A 132 -11.88 0.08 14.22
N LEU A 133 -12.78 -0.34 15.11
CA LEU A 133 -12.55 -1.44 16.05
C LEU A 133 -12.30 -2.77 15.34
N GLN A 134 -13.01 -3.05 14.24
CA GLN A 134 -12.77 -4.24 13.43
C GLN A 134 -11.37 -4.22 12.82
N HIS A 135 -10.99 -3.08 12.22
CA HIS A 135 -9.66 -2.92 11.65
C HIS A 135 -8.55 -3.05 12.71
N GLU A 136 -8.75 -2.48 13.89
CA GLU A 136 -7.83 -2.58 15.01
C GLU A 136 -7.67 -4.03 15.48
N ASN A 137 -8.80 -4.74 15.70
CA ASN A 137 -8.80 -6.15 16.08
C ASN A 137 -8.08 -7.03 15.06
N GLU A 138 -8.28 -6.79 13.77
CA GLU A 138 -7.59 -7.54 12.71
C GLU A 138 -6.07 -7.35 12.80
N ARG A 139 -5.61 -6.11 12.98
CA ARG A 139 -4.18 -5.80 13.14
C ARG A 139 -3.60 -6.39 14.43
N LEU A 140 -4.33 -6.32 15.55
CA LEU A 140 -3.92 -6.95 16.81
C LEU A 140 -3.79 -8.47 16.67
N ARG A 141 -4.73 -9.11 15.97
CA ARG A 141 -4.66 -10.55 15.66
C ARG A 141 -3.43 -10.87 14.80
N LYS A 142 -3.13 -10.06 13.78
CA LYS A 142 -1.92 -10.21 12.95
C LYS A 142 -0.66 -10.10 13.80
N ALA A 143 -0.57 -9.09 14.68
CA ALA A 143 0.55 -8.92 15.61
C ALA A 143 0.70 -10.12 16.55
N LEU A 144 -0.39 -10.59 17.14
CA LEU A 144 -0.40 -11.76 18.03
C LEU A 144 0.06 -13.04 17.31
N ILE A 145 -0.43 -13.29 16.10
CA ILE A 145 0.00 -14.45 15.30
C ILE A 145 1.49 -14.38 15.01
N ASN A 146 2.01 -13.18 14.67
CA ASN A 146 3.43 -13.00 14.42
C ASN A 146 4.26 -13.29 15.67
N GLU A 147 3.82 -12.76 16.81
CA GLU A 147 4.46 -12.96 18.11
C GLU A 147 4.42 -14.44 18.56
N LYS A 148 3.32 -15.15 18.30
CA LYS A 148 3.23 -16.60 18.55
C LYS A 148 4.20 -17.41 17.69
N LYS A 149 4.41 -17.03 16.43
CA LYS A 149 5.38 -17.69 15.54
C LYS A 149 6.84 -17.40 15.93
N ARG A 150 7.06 -16.38 16.75
CA ARG A 150 8.39 -16.01 17.27
C ARG A 150 8.86 -16.95 18.38
N ARG A 151 7.94 -17.33 19.28
CA ARG A 151 8.17 -18.28 20.38
C ARG A 151 8.35 -19.69 19.82
#